data_AF-A0AB33IW21-F1
#
_entry.id   AF-A0AB33IW21-F1
#
_cell.length_a   1.000
_cell.length_b   1.000
_cell.length_c   1.000
_cell.angle_alpha   90.00
_cell.angle_beta   90.00
_cell.angle_gamma   90.00
#
_symmetry.space_group_name_H-M   'P 1'
#
loop_
_entity.id
_entity.type
_entity.pdbx_description
1 polymer ?
#
loop_
_entity_poly.entity_id
_entity_poly.type
_entity_poly.pdbx_seq_one_letter_code
_entity_poly.pdbx_strand_id
1 'polypeptide(L)'
;MNIYKIFTIVLRVIRLSHRISRISYKVRHQSSNKKFHYNGAAWGLAALLMMFFITSCDDYQPTDHAIHVGYILCDNHSCMDPDTYFAQTDHKAVGVIFAEQTEEHPLMAVMLKELNGVFCDSIGLANGTSGSLTAFDGSANTRAMQRSFNAETKKGSPLAMELYTFHENGQSDYLPSVAEQRLLNASARSINPVIEKLGGTPITCDGDCWYWTSTEVNDNSGFQAWLCSSVNGGIMETPKTESHKARAIVQVNYP
;
A
#
# COMPACT_ATOMS: atom_id res chain seq x y z
N MET A 1 15.87 10.20 -52.45
CA MET A 1 17.26 9.95 -52.92
C MET A 1 17.42 8.45 -53.12
N ASN A 2 17.75 8.01 -54.33
CA ASN A 2 17.50 6.65 -54.83
C ASN A 2 18.35 5.58 -54.11
N ILE A 3 17.73 4.57 -53.50
CA ILE A 3 18.36 3.48 -52.71
C ILE A 3 19.50 2.79 -53.48
N TYR A 4 19.37 2.71 -54.81
CA TYR A 4 20.41 2.20 -55.71
C TYR A 4 21.74 2.95 -55.64
N LYS A 5 21.72 4.28 -55.40
CA LYS A 5 22.94 5.09 -55.27
C LYS A 5 23.67 4.84 -53.95
N ILE A 6 22.93 4.57 -52.87
CA ILE A 6 23.51 4.26 -51.55
C ILE A 6 24.21 2.89 -51.62
N PHE A 7 23.57 1.90 -52.25
CA PHE A 7 24.16 0.56 -52.39
C PHE A 7 25.45 0.55 -53.23
N THR A 8 25.52 1.38 -54.28
CA THR A 8 26.74 1.51 -55.10
C THR A 8 27.88 2.21 -54.37
N ILE A 9 27.59 3.17 -53.49
CA ILE A 9 28.59 3.83 -52.65
C ILE A 9 29.17 2.84 -51.62
N VAL A 10 28.31 2.07 -50.95
CA VAL A 10 28.73 1.05 -49.97
C VAL A 10 29.62 -0.01 -50.62
N LEU A 11 29.25 -0.51 -51.80
CA LEU A 11 30.08 -1.48 -52.53
C LEU A 11 31.44 -0.90 -52.97
N ARG A 12 31.52 0.40 -53.29
CA ARG A 12 32.80 1.05 -53.62
C ARG A 12 33.70 1.18 -52.40
N VAL A 13 33.15 1.49 -51.22
CA VAL A 13 33.90 1.58 -49.95
C VAL A 13 34.44 0.21 -49.55
N ILE A 14 33.64 -0.86 -49.67
CA ILE A 14 34.06 -2.23 -49.38
C ILE A 14 35.21 -2.67 -50.31
N ARG A 15 35.14 -2.33 -51.61
CA ARG A 15 36.23 -2.64 -52.55
C ARG A 15 37.51 -1.87 -52.23
N LEU A 16 37.38 -0.63 -51.76
CA LEU A 16 38.53 0.19 -51.36
C LEU A 16 39.20 -0.35 -50.09
N SER A 17 38.42 -0.75 -49.08
CA SER A 17 38.93 -1.32 -47.83
C SER A 17 39.66 -2.64 -48.06
N HIS A 18 39.13 -3.51 -48.94
CA HIS A 18 39.83 -4.74 -49.34
C HIS A 18 41.13 -4.45 -50.09
N ARG A 19 41.20 -3.39 -50.90
CA ARG A 19 42.42 -3.01 -51.65
C ARG A 19 43.49 -2.46 -50.71
N ILE A 20 43.10 -1.64 -49.74
CA ILE A 20 43.98 -1.11 -48.69
C ILE A 20 44.51 -2.25 -47.82
N SER A 21 43.65 -3.16 -47.37
CA SER A 21 44.05 -4.32 -46.57
C SER A 21 45.05 -5.23 -47.31
N ARG A 22 44.85 -5.45 -48.62
CA ARG A 22 45.79 -6.23 -49.44
C ARG A 22 47.15 -5.56 -49.62
N ILE A 23 47.18 -4.22 -49.69
CA ILE A 23 48.43 -3.43 -49.76
C ILE A 23 49.13 -3.44 -48.39
N SER A 24 48.40 -3.22 -47.29
CA SER A 24 48.95 -3.28 -45.92
C SER A 24 49.52 -4.66 -45.58
N TYR A 25 48.89 -5.74 -46.05
CA TYR A 25 49.41 -7.10 -45.86
C TYR A 25 50.72 -7.32 -46.62
N LYS A 26 50.85 -6.76 -47.84
CA LYS A 26 52.07 -6.85 -48.66
C LYS A 26 53.22 -6.01 -48.09
N VAL A 27 52.93 -4.84 -47.53
CA VAL A 27 53.91 -3.98 -46.85
C VAL A 27 54.42 -4.62 -45.55
N ARG A 28 53.55 -5.35 -44.83
CA ARG A 28 53.93 -6.04 -43.58
C ARG A 28 54.82 -7.27 -43.80
N HIS A 29 54.73 -7.93 -44.96
CA HIS A 29 55.56 -9.10 -45.27
C HIS A 29 56.98 -8.76 -45.77
N GLN A 30 57.27 -7.50 -46.08
CA GLN A 30 58.61 -7.04 -46.49
C GLN A 30 59.43 -6.36 -45.40
N SER A 31 58.91 -6.26 -44.17
CA SER A 31 59.64 -5.73 -43.01
C SER A 31 59.82 -6.81 -41.95
N SER A 32 60.43 -7.93 -42.34
CA SER A 32 60.98 -8.90 -41.40
C SER A 32 62.44 -8.54 -41.12
N ASN A 33 62.67 -7.81 -40.03
CA ASN A 33 63.75 -8.09 -39.08
C ASN A 33 63.87 -6.97 -38.05
N LYS A 34 63.35 -7.23 -36.83
CA LYS A 34 64.01 -7.04 -35.52
C LYS A 34 63.00 -6.68 -34.42
N LYS A 35 63.12 -7.44 -33.32
CA LYS A 35 62.68 -7.17 -31.94
C LYS A 35 61.17 -7.24 -31.66
N PHE A 36 60.70 -8.44 -31.37
CA PHE A 36 59.47 -8.69 -30.60
C PHE A 36 59.86 -9.53 -29.39
N HIS A 37 59.69 -9.01 -28.17
CA HIS A 37 59.39 -9.84 -26.99
C HIS A 37 58.90 -9.05 -25.75
N TYR A 38 58.95 -7.71 -25.72
CA TYR A 38 58.50 -6.93 -24.56
C TYR A 38 57.06 -6.38 -24.61
N ASN A 39 56.40 -6.35 -25.78
CA ASN A 39 55.11 -5.66 -25.90
C ASN A 39 53.89 -6.55 -25.63
N GLY A 40 53.97 -7.87 -25.82
CA GLY A 40 52.81 -8.76 -25.63
C GLY A 40 52.38 -8.92 -24.17
N ALA A 41 53.35 -9.02 -23.27
CA ALA A 41 53.09 -9.20 -21.83
C ALA A 41 52.50 -7.94 -21.18
N ALA A 42 52.97 -6.75 -21.57
CA ALA A 42 52.44 -5.48 -21.06
C ALA A 42 50.99 -5.23 -21.48
N TRP A 43 50.63 -5.59 -22.72
CA TRP A 43 49.25 -5.49 -23.20
C TRP A 43 48.34 -6.55 -22.56
N GLY A 44 48.84 -7.76 -22.31
CA GLY A 44 48.12 -8.79 -21.59
C GLY A 44 47.81 -8.40 -20.14
N LEU A 45 48.78 -7.82 -19.43
CA LEU A 45 48.61 -7.37 -18.05
C LEU A 45 47.67 -6.17 -17.94
N ALA A 46 47.74 -5.23 -18.89
CA ALA A 46 46.84 -4.08 -18.97
C ALA A 46 45.37 -4.50 -19.24
N ALA A 47 45.16 -5.49 -20.11
CA ALA A 47 43.82 -6.02 -20.38
C ALA A 47 43.22 -6.76 -19.16
N LEU A 48 44.06 -7.47 -18.40
CA LEU A 48 43.65 -8.21 -17.20
C LEU A 48 43.32 -7.28 -16.03
N LEU A 49 44.08 -6.18 -15.85
CA LEU A 49 43.80 -5.13 -14.88
C LEU A 49 42.53 -4.33 -15.21
N MET A 50 42.20 -4.16 -16.50
CA MET A 50 40.98 -3.47 -16.92
C MET A 50 39.70 -4.27 -16.61
N MET A 51 39.77 -5.61 -16.57
CA MET A 51 38.61 -6.45 -16.23
C MET A 51 38.23 -6.40 -14.74
N PHE A 52 39.15 -6.00 -13.85
CA PHE A 52 38.86 -5.84 -12.41
C PHE A 52 38.08 -4.56 -12.07
N PHE A 53 37.95 -3.61 -12.99
CA PHE A 53 37.28 -2.32 -12.74
C PHE A 53 35.80 -2.27 -13.13
N ILE A 54 35.18 -3.38 -13.56
CA ILE A 54 33.80 -3.40 -14.05
C ILE A 54 32.83 -4.30 -13.25
N THR A 55 33.20 -4.74 -12.05
CA THR A 55 32.27 -5.43 -11.14
C THR A 55 31.95 -4.59 -9.91
N SER A 56 31.51 -3.35 -10.12
CA SER A 56 30.67 -2.64 -9.15
C SER A 56 29.26 -2.61 -9.72
N CYS A 57 28.63 -3.78 -9.79
CA CYS A 57 27.17 -3.82 -9.82
C CYS A 57 26.75 -3.50 -8.39
N ASP A 58 26.66 -2.21 -8.10
CA ASP A 58 25.85 -1.74 -6.99
C ASP A 58 24.43 -2.23 -7.31
N ASP A 59 23.91 -3.13 -6.48
CA ASP A 59 22.59 -3.70 -6.69
C ASP A 59 21.61 -2.56 -6.51
N TYR A 60 21.11 -2.00 -7.62
CA TYR A 60 20.12 -0.93 -7.58
C TYR A 60 18.85 -1.52 -6.97
N GLN A 61 18.70 -1.40 -5.66
CA GLN A 61 17.44 -1.59 -4.99
C GLN A 61 16.61 -0.33 -5.25
N PRO A 62 15.51 -0.42 -6.01
CA PRO A 62 14.59 0.70 -6.11
C PRO A 62 14.16 1.06 -4.69
N THR A 63 14.25 2.33 -4.32
CA THR A 63 13.69 2.79 -3.06
C THR A 63 12.19 2.56 -3.11
N ASP A 64 11.70 1.63 -2.30
CA ASP A 64 10.28 1.37 -2.18
C ASP A 64 9.65 2.55 -1.46
N HIS A 65 8.92 3.37 -2.21
CA HIS A 65 8.17 4.51 -1.67
C HIS A 65 6.73 4.11 -1.34
N ALA A 66 6.36 2.83 -1.50
CA ALA A 66 5.04 2.35 -1.15
C ALA A 66 4.86 2.29 0.37
N ILE A 67 3.63 2.53 0.81
CA ILE A 67 3.23 2.39 2.20
C ILE A 67 2.74 0.95 2.39
N HIS A 68 3.32 0.25 3.35
CA HIS A 68 3.04 -1.16 3.60
C HIS A 68 2.20 -1.41 4.85
N VAL A 69 1.59 -2.60 4.92
CA VAL A 69 0.95 -3.09 6.15
C VAL A 69 1.92 -3.02 7.33
N GLY A 70 1.47 -2.45 8.45
CA GLY A 70 2.27 -2.24 9.65
C GLY A 70 2.91 -0.85 9.77
N TYR A 71 2.87 -0.04 8.70
CA TYR A 71 3.30 1.37 8.78
C TYR A 71 2.37 2.14 9.73
N ILE A 72 2.91 3.20 10.32
CA ILE A 72 2.25 3.98 11.36
C ILE A 72 1.71 5.26 10.73
N LEU A 73 0.40 5.47 10.86
CA LEU A 73 -0.27 6.71 10.48
C LEU A 73 -0.08 7.73 11.59
N CYS A 74 0.52 8.86 11.26
CA CYS A 74 0.75 9.99 12.16
C CYS A 74 -0.40 11.00 12.13
N ASP A 75 -0.47 11.85 13.16
CA ASP A 75 -1.44 12.96 13.30
C ASP A 75 -1.45 13.93 12.12
N ASN A 76 -0.28 14.21 11.54
CA ASN A 76 -0.14 15.01 10.31
C ASN A 76 -0.47 14.26 9.01
N HIS A 77 -1.02 13.04 9.09
CA HIS A 77 -1.36 12.14 7.98
C HIS A 77 -0.17 11.52 7.22
N SER A 78 1.07 11.79 7.65
CA SER A 78 2.23 11.04 7.11
C SER A 78 2.18 9.58 7.56
N CYS A 79 2.77 8.70 6.74
CA CYS A 79 2.93 7.29 7.07
C CYS A 79 4.42 6.97 7.17
N MET A 80 4.82 6.34 8.27
CA MET A 80 6.22 5.98 8.53
C MET A 80 6.33 4.48 8.79
N ASP A 81 7.42 3.86 8.37
CA ASP A 81 7.75 2.53 8.85
C ASP A 81 8.01 2.56 10.37
N PRO A 82 7.87 1.42 11.08
CA PRO A 82 8.04 1.38 12.52
C PRO A 82 9.39 1.92 13.01
N ASP A 83 10.50 1.60 12.35
CA ASP A 83 11.83 1.99 12.81
C ASP A 83 12.01 3.51 12.72
N THR A 84 11.59 4.11 11.61
CA THR A 84 11.56 5.56 11.42
C THR A 84 10.67 6.24 12.46
N TYR A 85 9.45 5.75 12.68
CA TYR A 85 8.52 6.34 13.65
C TYR A 85 9.04 6.28 15.08
N PHE A 86 9.66 5.17 15.50
CA PHE A 86 10.17 5.03 16.87
C PHE A 86 11.51 5.76 17.10
N ALA A 87 12.17 6.22 16.03
CA ALA A 87 13.38 7.04 16.12
C ALA A 87 13.09 8.55 16.19
N GLN A 88 11.87 9.00 15.83
CA GLN A 88 11.47 10.41 15.86
C GLN A 88 10.67 10.77 17.12
N THR A 89 10.50 12.08 17.38
CA THR A 89 9.74 12.62 18.54
C THR A 89 8.71 13.69 18.19
N ASP A 90 8.57 14.01 16.91
CA ASP A 90 7.83 15.16 16.40
C ASP A 90 6.37 14.84 16.06
N HIS A 91 6.06 13.56 15.84
CA HIS A 91 4.75 13.08 15.40
C HIS A 91 4.16 12.05 16.33
N LYS A 92 2.84 12.07 16.47
CA LYS A 92 2.08 11.09 17.25
C LYS A 92 1.36 10.11 16.34
N ALA A 93 1.44 8.83 16.66
CA ALA A 93 0.66 7.80 16.01
C ALA A 93 -0.83 7.95 16.33
N VAL A 94 -1.65 7.85 15.29
CA VAL A 94 -3.11 7.79 15.39
C VAL A 94 -3.65 6.43 14.93
N GLY A 95 -2.90 5.71 14.07
CA GLY A 95 -3.30 4.40 13.58
C GLY A 95 -2.17 3.60 12.96
N VAL A 96 -2.51 2.40 12.48
CA VAL A 96 -1.58 1.48 11.80
C VAL A 96 -2.20 1.02 10.49
N ILE A 97 -1.42 1.04 9.41
CA ILE A 97 -1.83 0.60 8.08
C ILE A 97 -2.10 -0.90 8.12
N PHE A 98 -3.31 -1.31 7.71
CA PHE A 98 -3.71 -2.71 7.66
C PHE A 98 -4.00 -3.20 6.24
N ALA A 99 -4.12 -2.29 5.27
CA ALA A 99 -4.39 -2.61 3.88
C ALA A 99 -3.65 -1.63 2.97
N GLU A 100 -2.86 -2.16 2.04
CA GLU A 100 -2.20 -1.39 0.98
C GLU A 100 -3.21 -0.96 -0.09
N GLN A 101 -2.87 0.05 -0.91
CA GLN A 101 -3.74 0.45 -2.00
C GLN A 101 -3.75 -0.59 -3.13
N THR A 102 -4.94 -0.95 -3.58
CA THR A 102 -5.16 -1.82 -4.74
C THR A 102 -6.15 -1.17 -5.71
N GLU A 103 -6.48 -1.84 -6.82
CA GLU A 103 -7.58 -1.41 -7.69
C GLU A 103 -8.96 -1.59 -7.02
N GLU A 104 -9.07 -2.48 -6.03
CA GLU A 104 -10.33 -2.84 -5.37
C GLU A 104 -10.65 -1.96 -4.16
N HIS A 105 -9.62 -1.54 -3.42
CA HIS A 105 -9.76 -0.78 -2.18
C HIS A 105 -8.60 0.19 -1.97
N PRO A 106 -8.82 1.28 -1.22
CA PRO A 106 -7.77 2.25 -0.97
C PRO A 106 -6.79 1.77 0.11
N LEU A 107 -5.72 2.54 0.32
CA LEU A 107 -4.86 2.45 1.49
C LEU A 107 -5.68 2.76 2.75
N MET A 108 -5.61 1.91 3.77
CA MET A 108 -6.40 2.09 5.00
C MET A 108 -5.59 1.83 6.27
N ALA A 109 -5.87 2.64 7.29
CA ALA A 109 -5.33 2.50 8.63
C ALA A 109 -6.43 2.21 9.65
N VAL A 110 -6.10 1.43 10.68
CA VAL A 110 -6.96 1.17 11.83
C VAL A 110 -6.54 2.07 12.98
N MET A 111 -7.51 2.70 13.65
CA MET A 111 -7.23 3.55 14.81
C MET A 111 -6.70 2.72 15.99
N LEU A 112 -5.98 3.34 16.92
CA LEU A 112 -5.32 2.61 18.02
C LEU A 112 -6.25 2.11 19.14
N LYS A 113 -7.45 2.68 19.28
CA LYS A 113 -8.37 2.37 20.38
C LYS A 113 -9.69 1.79 19.87
N GLU A 114 -10.26 0.89 20.66
CA GLU A 114 -11.62 0.38 20.43
C GLU A 114 -12.65 1.40 20.90
N LEU A 115 -13.81 1.35 20.27
CA LEU A 115 -15.04 2.01 20.69
C LEU A 115 -16.03 0.96 21.18
N ASN A 116 -17.03 1.38 21.96
CA ASN A 116 -18.15 0.53 22.33
C ASN A 116 -19.43 1.35 22.30
N GLY A 117 -20.45 0.85 21.61
CA GLY A 117 -21.70 1.57 21.52
C GLY A 117 -22.78 0.86 20.73
N VAL A 118 -23.92 1.52 20.68
CA VAL A 118 -25.09 1.07 19.91
C VAL A 118 -25.00 1.55 18.47
N PHE A 119 -25.30 0.67 17.53
CA PHE A 119 -25.31 1.01 16.11
C PHE A 119 -26.36 2.09 15.81
N CYS A 120 -27.58 1.93 16.33
CA CYS A 120 -28.67 2.87 16.18
C CYS A 120 -29.59 2.81 17.41
N ASP A 121 -29.88 3.96 18.01
CA ASP A 121 -30.74 4.07 19.19
C ASP A 121 -32.20 4.41 18.85
N SER A 122 -32.54 4.35 17.56
CA SER A 122 -33.87 4.55 17.00
C SER A 122 -34.39 3.25 16.39
N ILE A 123 -35.31 2.59 17.11
CA ILE A 123 -35.90 1.32 16.66
C ILE A 123 -36.63 1.52 15.32
N GLY A 124 -36.36 0.65 14.35
CA GLY A 124 -36.99 0.68 13.03
C GLY A 124 -36.37 1.70 12.06
N LEU A 125 -35.36 2.48 12.49
CA LEU A 125 -34.67 3.41 11.61
C LEU A 125 -33.66 2.67 10.72
N ALA A 126 -33.89 2.73 9.41
CA ALA A 126 -32.86 2.43 8.43
C ALA A 126 -31.91 3.62 8.31
N ASN A 127 -30.61 3.38 8.49
CA ASN A 127 -29.56 4.38 8.47
C ASN A 127 -29.10 4.71 7.04
N GLY A 128 -29.60 3.98 6.04
CA GLY A 128 -29.33 4.22 4.62
C GLY A 128 -27.97 3.70 4.17
N THR A 129 -27.43 2.71 4.87
CA THR A 129 -26.18 2.04 4.52
C THR A 129 -26.43 0.96 3.47
N SER A 130 -25.37 0.51 2.81
CA SER A 130 -25.48 -0.64 1.93
C SER A 130 -25.69 -1.94 2.73
N GLY A 131 -26.37 -2.91 2.11
CA GLY A 131 -26.43 -4.29 2.59
C GLY A 131 -25.34 -5.19 1.99
N SER A 132 -24.32 -4.61 1.34
CA SER A 132 -23.31 -5.37 0.61
C SER A 132 -22.27 -5.98 1.55
N LEU A 133 -22.05 -7.28 1.45
CA LEU A 133 -21.06 -7.99 2.25
C LEU A 133 -19.64 -7.95 1.68
N THR A 134 -19.48 -7.41 0.47
CA THR A 134 -18.21 -7.43 -0.28
C THR A 134 -17.76 -6.06 -0.77
N ALA A 135 -18.55 -5.01 -0.56
CA ALA A 135 -18.16 -3.65 -0.94
C ALA A 135 -17.28 -3.01 0.13
N PHE A 136 -16.23 -2.30 -0.30
CA PHE A 136 -15.40 -1.45 0.56
C PHE A 136 -16.03 -0.06 0.69
N ASP A 137 -17.21 -0.01 1.32
CA ASP A 137 -18.07 1.19 1.34
C ASP A 137 -18.33 1.75 2.75
N GLY A 138 -17.51 1.38 3.74
CA GLY A 138 -17.74 1.78 5.12
C GLY A 138 -17.72 3.28 5.34
N SER A 139 -16.94 4.02 4.55
CA SER A 139 -16.94 5.49 4.59
C SER A 139 -18.27 6.07 4.12
N ALA A 140 -18.87 5.51 3.06
CA ALA A 140 -20.17 5.94 2.56
C ALA A 140 -21.29 5.57 3.52
N ASN A 141 -21.24 4.35 4.07
CA ASN A 141 -22.20 3.86 5.06
C ASN A 141 -22.17 4.72 6.33
N THR A 142 -20.98 5.00 6.87
CA THR A 142 -20.86 5.82 8.10
C THR A 142 -21.39 7.24 7.88
N ARG A 143 -21.15 7.84 6.71
CA ARG A 143 -21.77 9.13 6.34
C ARG A 143 -23.30 9.04 6.25
N ALA A 144 -23.86 7.93 5.78
CA ALA A 144 -25.30 7.71 5.78
C ALA A 144 -25.84 7.59 7.21
N MET A 145 -25.16 6.83 8.08
CA MET A 145 -25.48 6.73 9.51
C MET A 145 -25.49 8.10 10.19
N GLN A 146 -24.49 8.95 9.94
CA GLN A 146 -24.44 10.32 10.45
C GLN A 146 -25.60 11.17 9.92
N ARG A 147 -25.92 11.09 8.62
CA ARG A 147 -27.04 11.83 8.02
C ARG A 147 -28.41 11.39 8.52
N SER A 148 -28.54 10.14 8.97
CA SER A 148 -29.77 9.63 9.57
C SER A 148 -30.04 10.18 10.97
N PHE A 149 -29.06 10.87 11.58
CA PHE A 149 -29.22 11.47 12.89
C PHE A 149 -30.23 12.62 12.87
N ASN A 150 -31.26 12.50 13.70
CA ASN A 150 -32.24 13.55 13.94
C ASN A 150 -31.73 14.49 15.04
N ALA A 151 -31.38 15.72 14.65
CA ALA A 151 -30.86 16.74 15.56
C ALA A 151 -31.90 17.25 16.58
N GLU A 152 -33.19 17.21 16.27
CA GLU A 152 -34.26 17.68 17.16
C GLU A 152 -34.47 16.70 18.32
N THR A 153 -34.51 15.40 18.02
CA THR A 153 -34.72 14.35 19.01
C THR A 153 -33.41 13.81 19.60
N LYS A 154 -32.27 14.17 19.02
CA LYS A 154 -30.92 13.64 19.33
C LYS A 154 -30.86 12.11 19.23
N LYS A 155 -31.49 11.57 18.19
CA LYS A 155 -31.65 10.13 17.95
C LYS A 155 -31.13 9.74 16.57
N GLY A 156 -30.58 8.55 16.43
CA GLY A 156 -30.03 8.04 15.17
C GLY A 156 -28.95 7.01 15.43
N SER A 157 -27.74 7.24 14.91
CA SER A 157 -26.57 6.41 15.21
C SER A 157 -25.58 7.11 16.14
N PRO A 158 -25.64 6.89 17.47
CA PRO A 158 -24.65 7.42 18.40
C PRO A 158 -23.22 7.02 18.02
N LEU A 159 -23.02 5.76 17.61
CA LEU A 159 -21.71 5.24 17.21
C LEU A 159 -21.12 6.02 16.03
N ALA A 160 -21.91 6.31 14.98
CA ALA A 160 -21.42 7.10 13.86
C ALA A 160 -21.19 8.57 14.20
N MET A 161 -21.93 9.11 15.18
CA MET A 161 -21.73 10.48 15.67
C MET A 161 -20.46 10.61 16.53
N GLU A 162 -20.03 9.55 17.23
CA GLU A 162 -18.74 9.52 17.92
C GLU A 162 -17.57 9.60 16.93
N LEU A 163 -17.74 9.02 15.73
CA LEU A 163 -16.77 9.09 14.63
C LEU A 163 -16.82 10.41 13.84
N TYR A 164 -17.76 11.30 14.15
CA TYR A 164 -17.92 12.60 13.49
C TYR A 164 -16.94 13.67 14.02
N THR A 165 -15.81 13.24 14.60
CA THR A 165 -14.70 14.11 15.00
C THR A 165 -13.67 14.16 13.86
N PHE A 166 -13.35 15.37 13.41
CA PHE A 166 -12.41 15.59 12.31
C PHE A 166 -10.95 15.52 12.79
N HIS A 167 -10.09 14.84 12.03
CA HIS A 167 -8.65 15.05 12.08
C HIS A 167 -8.29 16.44 11.50
N GLU A 168 -7.05 16.93 11.71
CA GLU A 168 -6.61 18.29 11.31
C GLU A 168 -6.86 18.64 9.83
N ASN A 169 -7.07 17.65 8.95
CA ASN A 169 -7.34 17.82 7.52
C ASN A 169 -8.80 17.57 7.10
N GLY A 170 -9.74 17.50 8.05
CA GLY A 170 -11.16 17.33 7.75
C GLY A 170 -11.57 15.91 7.35
N GLN A 171 -10.65 14.95 7.42
CA GLN A 171 -10.97 13.54 7.28
C GLN A 171 -11.52 13.01 8.61
N SER A 172 -12.69 12.39 8.57
CA SER A 172 -13.26 11.66 9.71
C SER A 172 -12.92 10.19 9.61
N ASP A 173 -12.75 9.57 10.77
CA ASP A 173 -12.75 8.12 10.87
C ASP A 173 -14.13 7.57 10.49
N TYR A 174 -14.16 6.30 10.11
CA TYR A 174 -15.40 5.63 9.78
C TYR A 174 -15.43 4.20 10.29
N LEU A 175 -16.66 3.69 10.43
CA LEU A 175 -16.88 2.31 10.83
C LEU A 175 -16.72 1.41 9.59
N PRO A 176 -15.86 0.38 9.62
CA PRO A 176 -15.59 -0.47 8.47
C PRO A 176 -16.87 -1.18 8.02
N SER A 177 -17.04 -1.35 6.71
CA SER A 177 -17.98 -2.32 6.13
C SER A 177 -17.59 -3.75 6.51
N VAL A 178 -18.46 -4.72 6.23
CA VAL A 178 -18.13 -6.15 6.40
C VAL A 178 -16.84 -6.53 5.65
N ALA A 179 -16.65 -6.03 4.43
CA ALA A 179 -15.45 -6.33 3.63
C ALA A 179 -14.19 -5.74 4.25
N GLU A 180 -14.24 -4.47 4.67
CA GLU A 180 -13.11 -3.78 5.31
C GLU A 180 -12.75 -4.42 6.66
N GLN A 181 -13.74 -4.81 7.46
CA GLN A 181 -13.49 -5.48 8.74
C GLN A 181 -12.84 -6.85 8.53
N ARG A 182 -13.24 -7.61 7.50
CA ARG A 182 -12.60 -8.88 7.14
C ARG A 182 -11.15 -8.68 6.71
N LEU A 183 -10.87 -7.63 5.95
CA LEU A 183 -9.52 -7.27 5.56
C LEU A 183 -8.66 -6.88 6.77
N LEU A 184 -9.22 -6.12 7.71
CA LEU A 184 -8.58 -5.81 8.99
C LEU A 184 -8.25 -7.07 9.79
N ASN A 185 -9.19 -8.02 9.87
CA ASN A 185 -8.98 -9.29 10.57
C ASN A 185 -7.84 -10.11 9.96
N ALA A 186 -7.70 -10.10 8.63
CA ALA A 186 -6.62 -10.80 7.93
C ALA A 186 -5.24 -10.23 8.30
N SER A 187 -5.14 -8.91 8.50
CA SER A 187 -3.90 -8.22 8.88
C SER A 187 -3.67 -8.14 10.39
N ALA A 188 -4.67 -8.46 11.22
CA ALA A 188 -4.60 -8.26 12.68
C ALA A 188 -3.34 -8.86 13.32
N ARG A 189 -2.97 -10.09 12.94
CA ARG A 189 -1.79 -10.77 13.52
C ARG A 189 -0.48 -10.06 13.21
N SER A 190 -0.33 -9.47 12.02
CA SER A 190 0.91 -8.78 11.63
C SER A 190 1.00 -7.39 12.26
N ILE A 191 -0.12 -6.69 12.42
CA ILE A 191 -0.14 -5.31 12.92
C ILE A 191 -0.28 -5.20 14.44
N ASN A 192 -0.81 -6.22 15.12
CA ASN A 192 -1.03 -6.18 16.57
C ASN A 192 0.22 -5.82 17.38
N PRO A 193 1.42 -6.36 17.11
CA PRO A 193 2.64 -5.95 17.84
C PRO A 193 2.94 -4.45 17.72
N VAL A 194 2.64 -3.84 16.57
CA VAL A 194 2.81 -2.39 16.35
C VAL A 194 1.76 -1.62 17.16
N ILE A 195 0.49 -2.04 17.09
CA ILE A 195 -0.60 -1.42 17.87
C ILE A 195 -0.28 -1.46 19.38
N GLU A 196 0.19 -2.59 19.89
CA GLU A 196 0.56 -2.78 21.29
C GLU A 196 1.71 -1.85 21.71
N LYS A 197 2.76 -1.77 20.88
CA LYS A 197 3.93 -0.90 21.13
C LYS A 197 3.56 0.58 21.11
N LEU A 198 2.53 0.95 20.35
CA LEU A 198 1.95 2.30 20.33
C LEU A 198 0.98 2.56 21.49
N GLY A 199 0.81 1.60 22.42
CA GLY A 199 -0.12 1.71 23.54
C GLY A 199 -1.59 1.57 23.14
N GLY A 200 -1.88 1.09 21.93
CA GLY A 200 -3.22 0.78 21.46
C GLY A 200 -3.78 -0.53 22.05
N THR A 201 -5.03 -0.84 21.71
CA THR A 201 -5.65 -2.13 22.04
C THR A 201 -5.53 -3.06 20.83
N PRO A 202 -4.82 -4.20 20.93
CA PRO A 202 -4.73 -5.20 19.87
C PRO A 202 -6.10 -5.70 19.42
N ILE A 203 -6.20 -6.08 18.15
CA ILE A 203 -7.38 -6.76 17.60
C ILE A 203 -7.35 -8.21 18.06
N THR A 204 -8.42 -8.66 18.69
CA THR A 204 -8.51 -10.03 19.19
C THR A 204 -8.42 -11.05 18.05
N CYS A 205 -7.50 -12.02 18.15
CA CYS A 205 -7.28 -13.06 17.13
C CYS A 205 -7.77 -14.45 17.57
N ASP A 206 -8.34 -14.57 18.77
CA ASP A 206 -8.85 -15.80 19.38
C ASP A 206 -10.12 -15.55 20.23
N GLY A 207 -10.82 -16.61 20.65
CA GLY A 207 -12.00 -16.47 21.49
C GLY A 207 -13.24 -15.92 20.76
N ASP A 208 -14.06 -15.16 21.48
CA ASP A 208 -15.37 -14.68 21.02
C ASP A 208 -15.41 -13.14 21.03
N CYS A 209 -14.90 -12.54 19.95
CA CYS A 209 -14.85 -11.08 19.80
C CYS A 209 -15.53 -10.66 18.49
N TRP A 210 -16.46 -9.71 18.61
CA TRP A 210 -17.32 -9.23 17.55
C TRP A 210 -17.27 -7.70 17.48
N TYR A 211 -17.08 -7.18 16.28
CA TYR A 211 -17.13 -5.75 16.02
C TYR A 211 -18.35 -5.39 15.18
N TRP A 212 -18.98 -4.27 15.49
CA TRP A 212 -19.89 -3.60 14.59
C TRP A 212 -19.18 -3.29 13.28
N THR A 213 -19.87 -3.60 12.18
CA THR A 213 -19.59 -3.07 10.85
C THR A 213 -20.61 -2.00 10.51
N SER A 214 -20.36 -1.18 9.50
CA SER A 214 -21.32 -0.18 9.00
C SER A 214 -22.37 -0.74 8.04
N THR A 215 -22.38 -2.05 7.80
CA THR A 215 -23.29 -2.71 6.86
C THR A 215 -24.58 -3.14 7.56
N GLU A 216 -25.73 -2.65 7.09
CA GLU A 216 -27.05 -3.10 7.55
C GLU A 216 -27.44 -4.47 6.97
N VAL A 217 -28.34 -5.19 7.64
CA VAL A 217 -28.93 -6.40 7.08
C VAL A 217 -29.94 -5.98 6.01
N ASN A 218 -29.70 -6.34 4.75
CA ASN A 218 -30.48 -5.83 3.61
C ASN A 218 -32.00 -6.02 3.77
N ASP A 219 -32.41 -7.20 4.24
CA ASP A 219 -33.82 -7.56 4.36
C ASP A 219 -34.43 -7.13 5.71
N ASN A 220 -33.64 -6.53 6.61
CA ASN A 220 -34.11 -6.03 7.91
C ASN A 220 -33.35 -4.78 8.38
N SER A 221 -33.11 -3.85 7.45
CA SER A 221 -32.24 -2.68 7.68
C SER A 221 -32.77 -1.75 8.77
N GLY A 222 -34.05 -1.76 9.12
CA GLY A 222 -34.57 -0.96 10.23
C GLY A 222 -34.17 -1.44 11.63
N PHE A 223 -33.77 -2.71 11.77
CA PHE A 223 -33.64 -3.35 13.08
C PHE A 223 -32.29 -4.02 13.31
N GLN A 224 -31.64 -4.52 12.26
CA GLN A 224 -30.40 -5.29 12.38
C GLN A 224 -29.28 -4.73 11.51
N ALA A 225 -28.05 -4.88 12.03
CA ALA A 225 -26.81 -4.66 11.30
C ALA A 225 -25.87 -5.85 11.53
N TRP A 226 -24.79 -5.92 10.75
CA TRP A 226 -23.84 -7.01 10.84
C TRP A 226 -22.77 -6.75 11.89
N LEU A 227 -22.67 -7.64 12.87
CA LEU A 227 -21.42 -7.88 13.58
C LEU A 227 -20.51 -8.75 12.72
N CYS A 228 -19.21 -8.53 12.83
CA CYS A 228 -18.18 -9.35 12.20
C CYS A 228 -17.19 -9.85 13.26
N SER A 229 -16.97 -11.16 13.30
CA SER A 229 -16.04 -11.81 14.21
C SER A 229 -14.61 -11.46 13.80
N SER A 230 -13.82 -10.96 14.75
CA SER A 230 -12.41 -10.64 14.52
C SER A 230 -11.52 -11.87 14.33
N VAL A 231 -12.01 -13.06 14.72
CA VAL A 231 -11.24 -14.31 14.68
C VAL A 231 -11.26 -14.95 13.30
N ASN A 232 -12.42 -14.92 12.62
CA ASN A 232 -12.60 -15.67 11.36
C ASN A 232 -13.40 -14.92 10.29
N GLY A 233 -13.84 -13.68 10.54
CA GLY A 233 -14.65 -12.92 9.58
C GLY A 233 -16.08 -13.42 9.39
N GLY A 234 -16.55 -14.34 10.26
CA GLY A 234 -17.94 -14.74 10.36
C GLY A 234 -18.82 -13.55 10.73
N ILE A 235 -20.07 -13.55 10.28
CA ILE A 235 -21.00 -12.43 10.50
C ILE A 235 -22.24 -12.89 11.25
N MET A 236 -22.82 -11.99 12.04
CA MET A 236 -24.03 -12.24 12.81
C MET A 236 -24.99 -11.05 12.72
N GLU A 237 -26.23 -11.32 12.36
CA GLU A 237 -27.30 -10.33 12.37
C GLU A 237 -27.63 -9.95 13.81
N THR A 238 -27.46 -8.68 14.16
CA THR A 238 -27.55 -8.24 15.56
C THR A 238 -28.47 -7.03 15.66
N PRO A 239 -29.38 -6.98 16.65
CA PRO A 239 -30.22 -5.81 16.89
C PRO A 239 -29.37 -4.55 17.09
N LYS A 240 -29.66 -3.49 16.34
CA LYS A 240 -28.87 -2.25 16.34
C LYS A 240 -28.82 -1.50 17.66
N THR A 241 -29.78 -1.79 18.54
CA THR A 241 -29.91 -1.19 19.87
C THR A 241 -28.97 -1.82 20.89
N GLU A 242 -28.31 -2.93 20.56
CA GLU A 242 -27.33 -3.56 21.44
C GLU A 242 -25.98 -2.85 21.38
N SER A 243 -25.28 -2.85 22.52
CA SER A 243 -23.94 -2.26 22.62
C SER A 243 -22.89 -3.33 22.32
N HIS A 244 -22.08 -3.09 21.30
CA HIS A 244 -20.97 -3.97 20.92
C HIS A 244 -19.71 -3.15 20.66
N LYS A 245 -18.59 -3.84 20.55
CA LYS A 245 -17.32 -3.19 20.20
C LYS A 245 -17.39 -2.65 18.77
N ALA A 246 -16.62 -1.62 18.50
CA ALA A 246 -16.35 -1.11 17.18
C ALA A 246 -14.87 -0.73 17.07
N ARG A 247 -14.34 -0.73 15.85
CA ARG A 247 -12.98 -0.24 15.60
C ARG A 247 -13.00 0.68 14.40
N ALA A 248 -12.65 1.94 14.63
CA ALA A 248 -12.64 2.94 13.60
C ALA A 248 -11.45 2.71 12.64
N ILE A 249 -11.68 2.98 11.37
CA ILE A 249 -10.64 2.97 10.33
C ILE A 249 -10.69 4.29 9.56
N VAL A 250 -9.62 4.56 8.81
CA VAL A 250 -9.53 5.72 7.93
C VAL A 250 -8.91 5.31 6.61
N GLN A 251 -9.36 5.95 5.53
CA GLN A 251 -8.78 5.84 4.21
C GLN A 251 -7.62 6.85 4.11
N VAL A 252 -6.43 6.45 3.73
CA VAL A 252 -5.31 7.41 3.59
C VAL A 252 -5.33 7.96 2.15
N ASN A 253 -5.79 9.20 1.99
CA ASN A 253 -5.98 9.84 0.68
C ASN A 253 -4.83 10.73 0.21
N TYR A 254 -3.91 11.06 1.10
CA TYR A 254 -2.81 11.99 0.85
C TYR A 254 -1.54 11.44 1.50
N PRO A 255 -0.52 11.03 0.72
CA PRO A 255 0.84 10.90 1.23
C PRO A 255 1.53 12.27 1.34
#